data_AF-A0A3P7KWH5-F1
#
_entry.id   AF-A0A3P7KWH5-F1
#
_cell.length_a   1.000
_cell.length_b   1.000
_cell.length_c   1.000
_cell.angle_alpha   90.00
_cell.angle_beta   90.00
_cell.angle_gamma   90.00
#
_symmetry.space_group_name_H-M   'P 1'
#
loop_
_entity.id
_entity.type
_entity.pdbx_description
1 polymer ?
#
loop_
_entity_poly.entity_id
_entity_poly.type
_entity_poly.pdbx_seq_one_letter_code
_entity_poly.pdbx_strand_id
1 'polypeptide(L)'
;MSSPVEPLLPKIFLGKLEKFQLGDQIHELKYYGCYVDDIFAIASAAHVSIKFTLEVKKAASLPFLDVFRSRRPDGSVQRSVYQKKAWP
;
A
#
# COMPACT_ATOMS: atom_id res chain seq x y z
N MET A 1 -13.95 13.90 9.06
CA MET A 1 -14.05 13.13 10.33
C MET A 1 -15.25 13.60 11.14
N SER A 2 -16.40 13.76 10.49
CA SER A 2 -17.65 14.23 11.10
C SER A 2 -18.66 13.11 11.27
N SER A 3 -18.54 12.05 10.45
CA SER A 3 -19.41 10.89 10.49
C SER A 3 -18.64 9.63 10.91
N PRO A 4 -19.20 8.79 11.80
CA PRO A 4 -18.62 7.49 12.14
C PRO A 4 -18.57 6.52 10.94
N VAL A 5 -19.28 6.83 9.84
CA VAL A 5 -19.33 5.99 8.63
C VAL A 5 -18.32 6.45 7.56
N GLU A 6 -17.83 7.69 7.62
CA GLU A 6 -16.84 8.22 6.66
C GLU A 6 -15.63 7.28 6.46
N PRO A 7 -15.01 6.70 7.50
CA PRO A 7 -13.86 5.80 7.34
C PRO A 7 -14.21 4.43 6.76
N LEU A 8 -15.48 4.03 6.81
CA LEU A 8 -15.95 2.74 6.29
C LEU A 8 -16.19 2.76 4.79
N LEU A 9 -16.52 3.93 4.22
CA LEU A 9 -16.84 4.05 2.80
C LEU A 9 -15.66 3.68 1.88
N PRO A 10 -14.42 4.19 2.08
CA PRO A 10 -13.27 3.78 1.28
C PRO A 10 -13.02 2.28 1.38
N LYS A 11 -13.16 1.73 2.59
CA LYS A 11 -12.91 0.30 2.86
C LYS A 11 -13.93 -0.61 2.16
N ILE A 12 -15.21 -0.23 2.15
CA ILE A 12 -16.27 -0.98 1.44
C ILE A 12 -16.08 -0.85 -0.08
N PHE A 13 -15.77 0.34 -0.57
CA PHE A 13 -15.54 0.58 -1.99
C PHE A 13 -14.34 -0.22 -2.50
N LEU A 14 -13.19 -0.10 -1.84
CA LEU A 14 -11.99 -0.86 -2.15
C LEU A 14 -12.24 -2.36 -2.08
N GLY A 15 -12.89 -2.87 -1.03
CA GLY A 15 -13.20 -4.29 -0.91
C GLY A 15 -14.10 -4.82 -2.04
N LYS A 16 -15.02 -4.00 -2.56
CA LYS A 16 -15.81 -4.37 -3.76
C LYS A 16 -14.94 -4.33 -5.02
N LEU A 17 -14.12 -3.30 -5.19
CA LEU A 17 -13.24 -3.15 -6.35
C LEU A 17 -12.25 -4.32 -6.45
N GLU A 18 -11.63 -4.68 -5.32
CA GLU A 18 -10.75 -5.83 -5.14
C GLU A 18 -11.44 -7.13 -5.55
N LYS A 19 -12.65 -7.36 -5.03
CA LYS A 19 -13.37 -8.62 -5.27
C LYS A 19 -13.89 -8.76 -6.72
N PHE A 20 -14.38 -7.69 -7.31
CA PHE A 20 -15.15 -7.78 -8.56
C PHE A 20 -14.38 -7.37 -9.82
N GLN A 21 -13.33 -6.56 -9.70
CA GLN A 21 -12.63 -6.01 -10.87
C GLN A 21 -11.14 -6.33 -10.88
N LEU A 22 -10.51 -6.39 -9.70
CA LEU A 22 -9.06 -6.49 -9.58
C LEU A 22 -8.58 -7.87 -9.09
N GLY A 23 -9.48 -8.82 -8.81
CA GLY A 23 -9.14 -10.08 -8.14
C GLY A 23 -8.00 -10.85 -8.83
N ASP A 24 -8.12 -11.07 -10.14
CA ASP A 24 -7.11 -11.77 -10.93
C ASP A 24 -5.78 -11.00 -10.96
N GLN A 25 -5.84 -9.68 -11.12
CA GLN A 25 -4.66 -8.82 -11.17
C GLN A 25 -3.94 -8.76 -9.81
N ILE A 26 -4.69 -8.77 -8.71
CA ILE A 26 -4.16 -8.79 -7.34
C ILE A 26 -3.45 -10.12 -7.06
N HIS A 27 -3.96 -11.24 -7.60
CA HIS A 27 -3.35 -12.56 -7.43
C HIS A 27 -1.96 -12.65 -8.09
N GLU A 28 -1.74 -11.93 -9.18
CA GLU A 28 -0.44 -11.84 -9.86
C GLU A 28 0.58 -10.93 -9.13
N LEU A 29 0.14 -10.17 -8.12
CA LEU A 29 1.04 -9.32 -7.33
C LEU A 29 1.83 -10.15 -6.32
N LYS A 30 3.10 -9.77 -6.13
CA LYS A 30 3.95 -10.35 -5.07
C LYS A 30 3.48 -9.94 -3.68
N TYR A 31 2.84 -8.78 -3.59
CA TYR A 31 2.23 -8.27 -2.36
C TYR A 31 1.12 -7.29 -2.71
N TYR A 32 0.04 -7.31 -1.93
CA TYR A 32 -1.03 -6.34 -1.98
C TYR A 32 -1.54 -6.07 -0.55
N GLY A 33 -1.80 -4.81 -0.22
CA GLY A 33 -2.42 -4.46 1.05
C GLY A 33 -2.82 -3.01 1.13
N CYS A 34 -3.96 -2.76 1.79
CA CYS A 34 -4.58 -1.44 1.87
C CYS A 34 -4.42 -0.83 3.28
N TYR A 35 -4.43 0.49 3.37
CA TYR A 35 -4.47 1.27 4.61
C TYR A 35 -5.49 2.39 4.46
N VAL A 36 -6.70 2.17 4.99
CA VAL A 36 -7.87 3.05 4.84
C VAL A 36 -8.22 3.28 3.36
N ASP A 37 -7.65 4.30 2.75
CA ASP A 37 -7.83 4.72 1.36
C ASP A 37 -6.58 4.51 0.49
N ASP A 38 -5.43 4.22 1.08
CA ASP A 38 -4.17 4.02 0.36
C ASP A 38 -3.87 2.55 0.07
N ILE A 39 -3.31 2.26 -1.12
CA ILE A 39 -2.92 0.92 -1.55
C ILE A 39 -1.40 0.79 -1.61
N PHE A 40 -0.86 -0.29 -1.06
CA PHE A 40 0.54 -0.69 -1.20
C PHE A 40 0.63 -2.04 -1.90
N ALA A 41 1.21 -2.05 -3.10
CA ALA A 41 1.34 -3.23 -3.95
C ALA A 41 2.79 -3.42 -4.42
N ILE A 42 3.21 -4.68 -4.58
CA ILE A 42 4.50 -5.05 -5.19
C ILE A 42 4.18 -5.87 -6.44
N ALA A 43 4.47 -5.29 -7.61
CA ALA A 43 4.30 -5.92 -8.91
C ALA A 43 5.65 -6.27 -9.55
N SER A 44 5.67 -7.21 -10.49
CA SER A 44 6.83 -7.52 -11.34
C SER A 44 7.05 -6.50 -12.45
N ALA A 45 5.97 -5.89 -12.93
CA ALA A 45 5.96 -4.87 -13.96
C ALA A 45 4.87 -3.83 -13.66
N ALA A 46 5.12 -2.60 -14.11
CA ALA A 46 4.15 -1.53 -14.03
C ALA A 46 3.55 -1.25 -15.42
N HIS A 47 2.29 -0.82 -15.45
CA HIS A 47 1.63 -0.43 -16.69
C HIS A 47 2.23 0.87 -17.26
N VAL A 48 2.46 0.91 -18.57
CA VAL A 48 3.15 2.02 -19.28
C VAL A 48 2.50 3.39 -19.07
N SER A 49 1.18 3.44 -18.87
CA SER A 49 0.44 4.70 -18.68
C SER A 49 0.53 5.27 -17.27
N ILE A 50 1.04 4.52 -16.30
CA ILE A 50 1.11 4.97 -14.90
C ILE A 50 2.44 5.72 -14.69
N LYS A 51 2.34 6.97 -14.24
CA LYS A 51 3.50 7.77 -13.84
C LYS A 51 3.80 7.52 -12.36
N PHE A 52 5.01 7.06 -12.07
CA PHE A 52 5.45 6.76 -10.69
C PHE A 52 6.34 7.89 -10.15
N THR A 53 6.12 8.23 -8.90
CA THR A 53 7.12 8.91 -8.07
C THR A 53 7.95 7.85 -7.38
N LEU A 54 9.26 7.85 -7.57
CA LEU A 54 10.16 6.81 -7.06
C LEU A 54 10.70 7.21 -5.68
N GLU A 55 10.40 6.41 -4.66
CA GLU A 55 11.14 6.44 -3.39
C GLU A 55 12.11 5.25 -3.35
N VAL A 56 13.39 5.53 -3.09
CA VAL A 56 14.45 4.50 -3.06
C VAL A 56 14.57 3.89 -1.67
N LYS A 57 14.53 2.55 -1.61
CA LYS A 57 14.76 1.79 -0.38
C LYS A 57 16.08 2.19 0.28
N LYS A 58 16.05 2.53 1.57
CA LYS A 58 17.26 2.73 2.40
C LYS A 58 17.29 1.68 3.50
N ALA A 59 18.45 1.03 3.68
CA ALA A 59 18.67 0.03 4.74
C ALA A 59 17.58 -1.05 4.81
N ALA A 60 17.22 -1.62 3.65
CA ALA A 60 16.16 -2.62 3.53
C ALA A 60 14.75 -2.17 3.95
N SER A 61 14.50 -0.87 4.05
CA SER A 61 13.18 -0.30 4.34
C SER A 61 12.72 0.76 3.33
N LEU A 62 11.40 0.86 3.22
CA LEU A 62 10.69 1.89 2.47
C LEU A 62 9.64 2.54 3.41
N PRO A 63 9.76 3.85 3.71
CA PRO A 63 8.67 4.56 4.37
C PRO A 63 7.48 4.69 3.42
N PHE A 64 6.28 4.44 3.91
CA PHE A 64 5.02 4.63 3.17
C PHE A 64 4.00 5.23 4.14
N LEU A 65 3.64 6.50 3.96
CA LEU A 65 2.83 7.28 4.91
C LEU A 65 3.44 7.21 6.33
N ASP A 66 2.63 6.83 7.32
CA ASP A 66 3.02 6.62 8.72
C ASP A 66 3.51 5.18 9.02
N VAL A 67 3.89 4.43 7.98
CA VAL A 67 4.21 3.01 8.07
C VAL A 67 5.59 2.73 7.50
N PHE A 68 6.43 2.03 8.26
CA PHE A 68 7.66 1.44 7.77
C PHE A 68 7.37 0.06 7.16
N ARG A 69 7.86 -0.17 5.95
CA ARG A 69 7.85 -1.51 5.32
C ARG A 69 9.28 -2.03 5.22
N SER A 70 9.58 -3.13 5.91
CA SER A 70 10.87 -3.82 5.80
C SER A 70 10.69 -5.24 5.26
N ARG A 71 11.70 -5.72 4.53
CA ARG A 71 11.72 -7.10 4.03
C ARG A 71 12.48 -7.99 5.02
N ARG A 72 11.84 -9.07 5.47
CA ARG A 72 12.48 -10.09 6.30
C ARG A 72 13.39 -10.99 5.47
N PRO A 73 14.34 -11.72 6.10
CA PRO A 73 15.22 -12.65 5.41
C PRO A 73 14.46 -13.76 4.64
N ASP A 74 13.31 -14.18 5.15
CA ASP A 74 12.40 -15.17 4.51
C ASP A 74 11.64 -14.61 3.29
N GLY A 75 11.82 -13.32 2.98
CA GLY A 75 11.15 -12.65 1.87
C GLY A 75 9.80 -12.04 2.20
N SER A 76 9.24 -12.28 3.39
CA SER A 76 8.00 -11.67 3.85
C SER A 76 8.15 -10.17 4.14
N VAL A 77 7.02 -9.44 4.13
CA VAL A 77 6.98 -8.00 4.39
C VAL A 77 6.53 -7.76 5.83
N GLN A 78 7.39 -7.10 6.61
CA GLN A 78 7.07 -6.64 7.96
C GLN A 78 6.59 -5.19 7.94
N ARG A 79 5.68 -4.87 8.87
CA ARG A 79 5.11 -3.54 9.07
C ARG A 79 5.51 -3.04 10.46
N SER A 80 5.94 -1.78 10.56
CA SER A 80 6.06 -1.07 11.84
C SER A 80 5.53 0.36 11.71
N VAL A 81 5.20 0.98 12.84
CA VAL A 81 4.80 2.40 12.87
C VAL A 81 6.01 3.26 12.54
N TYR A 82 5.85 4.23 11.65
CA TYR A 82 6.89 5.19 11.27
C TYR A 82 6.28 6.57 11.20
N GLN A 83 6.60 7.45 12.16
CA GLN A 83 6.13 8.82 12.07
C GLN A 83 7.11 9.62 11.19
N LYS A 84 6.68 9.98 9.98
CA LYS A 84 7.48 10.86 9.12
C LYS A 84 7.55 12.22 9.82
N LYS A 85 8.76 12.74 10.05
CA LYS A 85 8.90 14.12 10.56
C LYS A 85 8.23 15.07 9.56
N ALA A 86 7.30 15.88 10.04
CA ALA A 86 6.78 17.00 9.27
C ALA A 86 7.95 17.93 8.92
N TRP A 87 7.91 18.52 7.72
CA TRP A 87 8.85 19.58 7.34
C TRP A 87 8.83 20.70 8.40
N PRO A 88 9.97 21.30 8.76
CA PRO A 88 10.00 22.47 9.61
C PRO A 88 9.27 23.67 8.98
#